data_AF-A0A838SEU4-F1
#
_entry.id   AF-A0A838SEU4-F1
#
_cell.length_a   1.000
_cell.length_b   1.000
_cell.length_c   1.000
_cell.angle_alpha   90.00
_cell.angle_beta   90.00
_cell.angle_gamma   90.00
#
_symmetry.space_group_name_H-M   'P 1'
#
loop_
_entity.id
_entity.type
_entity.pdbx_description
1 polymer ?
#
loop_
_entity_poly.entity_id
_entity_poly.type
_entity_poly.pdbx_seq_one_letter_code
_entity_poly.pdbx_strand_id
1 'polypeptide(L)'
;MPVSDQKRSDMCWHALDGESVLKAVASQFGGLTQDVAAQRLALYGPNRLRPPKKQASWQRFLAQFHNILIYILLGAGVVTAILGHWVDTSVILGVVVINAIIGFLQEGKAERAMDAIRRMLSVQACGLRDGTRCSIPAENLVPGDIVFLQSGDKVPADLRLLKVKALRIEEAALTGESVPVEKHMKPVPETASIGDRKGMVYSGTLVTYGTGTGVVVATGDATEIGRISAMLAGVQTLTTPLLRKIGEFGSRLSLAIITGAIGVFLFGIFFREYGFSDMFLASVGLAVAAIPEGLPAIMTITLAIGVQAMAR
;
A
#
# COMPACT_ATOMS: atom_id res chain seq x y z
N MET A 1 -13.29 1.84 -22.23
CA MET A 1 -12.91 0.43 -21.98
C MET A 1 -13.40 -0.38 -23.17
N PRO A 2 -12.57 -1.16 -23.86
CA PRO A 2 -13.07 -1.98 -24.95
C PRO A 2 -13.94 -3.10 -24.37
N VAL A 3 -15.11 -3.27 -24.96
CA VAL A 3 -16.21 -4.16 -24.54
C VAL A 3 -15.81 -5.66 -24.56
N SER A 4 -14.62 -5.99 -25.06
CA SER A 4 -14.09 -7.36 -25.15
C SER A 4 -13.53 -7.94 -23.84
N ASP A 5 -13.02 -7.12 -22.92
CA ASP A 5 -12.41 -7.62 -21.68
C ASP A 5 -13.44 -8.05 -20.62
N GLN A 6 -14.61 -7.42 -20.61
CA GLN A 6 -15.70 -7.75 -19.68
C GLN A 6 -16.30 -9.15 -19.96
N LYS A 7 -16.29 -9.60 -21.22
CA LYS A 7 -16.74 -10.96 -21.59
C LYS A 7 -15.79 -12.08 -21.13
N ARG A 8 -14.50 -11.78 -20.88
CA ARG A 8 -13.52 -12.77 -20.41
C ARG A 8 -13.48 -12.88 -18.89
N SER A 9 -13.85 -11.84 -18.14
CA SER A 9 -13.92 -11.89 -16.67
C SER A 9 -15.08 -12.73 -16.13
N ASP A 10 -16.11 -12.96 -16.97
CA ASP A 10 -17.30 -13.75 -16.65
C ASP A 10 -17.22 -15.20 -17.16
N MET A 11 -16.10 -15.59 -17.77
CA MET A 11 -15.92 -16.94 -18.29
C MET A 11 -15.55 -17.89 -17.15
N CYS A 12 -16.36 -18.93 -16.94
CA CYS A 12 -16.14 -19.97 -15.93
C CYS A 12 -14.98 -20.90 -16.34
N TRP A 13 -13.73 -20.45 -16.16
CA TRP A 13 -12.53 -21.19 -16.56
C TRP A 13 -12.46 -22.62 -16.00
N HIS A 14 -13.03 -22.85 -14.81
CA HIS A 14 -13.12 -24.16 -14.16
C HIS A 14 -14.04 -25.16 -14.87
N ALA A 15 -15.00 -24.67 -15.65
CA ALA A 15 -15.97 -25.49 -16.39
C ALA A 15 -15.47 -25.89 -17.78
N LEU A 16 -14.35 -25.33 -18.23
CA LEU A 16 -13.72 -25.65 -19.50
C LEU A 16 -12.58 -26.64 -19.33
N ASP A 17 -12.37 -27.48 -20.33
CA ASP A 17 -11.17 -28.31 -20.44
C ASP A 17 -9.94 -27.46 -20.83
N GLY A 18 -8.75 -28.02 -20.61
CA GLY A 18 -7.50 -27.28 -20.80
C GLY A 18 -7.28 -26.77 -22.24
N GLU A 19 -7.70 -27.52 -23.25
CA GLU A 19 -7.56 -27.10 -24.65
C GLU A 19 -8.50 -25.96 -25.01
N SER A 20 -9.74 -26.02 -24.54
CA SER A 20 -10.70 -24.92 -24.72
C SER A 20 -10.24 -23.64 -24.02
N VAL A 21 -9.66 -23.75 -22.82
CA VAL A 21 -9.08 -22.59 -22.14
C VAL A 21 -7.91 -22.00 -22.93
N LEU A 22 -6.99 -22.84 -23.42
CA LEU A 22 -5.87 -22.38 -24.25
C LEU A 22 -6.35 -21.61 -25.49
N LYS A 23 -7.37 -22.12 -26.19
CA LYS A 23 -7.98 -21.42 -27.33
C LYS A 23 -8.60 -20.08 -26.91
N ALA A 24 -9.35 -20.07 -25.80
CA ALA A 24 -10.03 -18.87 -25.31
C ALA A 24 -9.06 -17.74 -24.91
N VAL A 25 -7.92 -18.08 -24.30
CA VAL A 25 -6.83 -17.13 -23.98
C VAL A 25 -5.83 -16.93 -25.12
N ALA A 26 -6.12 -17.48 -26.30
CA ALA A 26 -5.27 -17.44 -27.49
C ALA A 26 -3.81 -17.82 -27.18
N SER A 27 -3.62 -18.97 -26.50
CA SER A 27 -2.32 -19.55 -26.16
C SER A 27 -2.25 -21.00 -26.65
N GLN A 28 -1.09 -21.61 -26.46
CA GLN A 28 -0.76 -22.95 -26.92
C GLN A 28 0.10 -23.68 -25.88
N PHE A 29 0.19 -25.01 -25.98
CA PHE A 29 1.01 -25.82 -25.07
C PHE A 29 2.50 -25.47 -25.10
N GLY A 30 3.00 -24.90 -26.21
CA GLY A 30 4.36 -24.38 -26.36
C GLY A 30 4.62 -23.04 -25.68
N GLY A 31 3.61 -22.44 -25.03
CA GLY A 31 3.72 -21.12 -24.43
C GLY A 31 3.55 -19.97 -25.43
N LEU A 32 3.58 -18.74 -24.90
CA LEU A 32 3.52 -17.51 -25.67
C LEU A 32 4.90 -17.17 -26.25
N THR A 33 4.94 -16.37 -27.32
CA THR A 33 6.19 -15.73 -27.72
C THR A 33 6.48 -14.52 -26.84
N GLN A 34 7.74 -14.11 -26.72
CA GLN A 34 8.10 -12.90 -25.98
C GLN A 34 7.37 -11.65 -26.47
N ASP A 35 7.21 -11.48 -27.78
CA ASP A 35 6.53 -10.31 -28.36
C ASP A 35 5.04 -10.26 -27.96
N VAL A 36 4.35 -11.41 -28.03
CA VAL A 36 2.93 -11.49 -27.63
C VAL A 36 2.79 -11.24 -26.12
N ALA A 37 3.72 -11.77 -25.32
CA ALA A 37 3.71 -11.52 -23.89
C ALA A 37 3.93 -10.03 -23.57
N ALA A 38 4.84 -9.35 -24.26
CA ALA A 38 5.08 -7.91 -24.09
C ALA A 38 3.86 -7.06 -24.51
N GLN A 39 3.22 -7.40 -25.63
CA GLN A 39 1.99 -6.74 -26.08
C GLN A 39 0.85 -6.92 -25.07
N ARG A 40 0.68 -8.14 -24.53
CA ARG A 40 -0.31 -8.43 -23.49
C ARG A 40 0.00 -7.70 -22.18
N LEU A 41 1.28 -7.57 -21.83
CA LEU A 41 1.68 -6.84 -20.62
C LEU A 41 1.32 -5.35 -20.74
N ALA A 42 1.47 -4.77 -21.92
CA ALA A 42 1.03 -3.40 -22.19
C ALA A 42 -0.51 -3.25 -22.14
N LEU A 43 -1.25 -4.28 -22.56
CA LEU A 43 -2.72 -4.27 -22.58
C LEU A 43 -3.35 -4.51 -21.20
N TYR A 44 -2.93 -5.58 -20.52
CA TYR A 44 -3.49 -6.04 -19.24
C TYR A 44 -2.84 -5.35 -18.03
N GLY A 45 -1.65 -4.76 -18.22
CA GLY A 45 -0.83 -4.25 -17.15
C GLY A 45 -0.09 -5.35 -16.39
N PRO A 46 0.76 -4.98 -15.42
CA PRO A 46 1.52 -5.94 -14.63
C PRO A 46 0.60 -6.77 -13.72
N ASN A 47 0.99 -8.02 -13.47
CA ASN A 47 0.36 -8.90 -12.49
C ASN A 47 0.69 -8.43 -11.06
N ARG A 48 0.05 -7.34 -10.66
CA ARG A 48 0.14 -6.72 -9.35
C ARG A 48 -1.24 -6.21 -8.97
N LEU A 49 -1.58 -6.33 -7.69
CA LEU A 49 -2.76 -5.67 -7.14
C LEU A 49 -2.55 -4.15 -7.24
N ARG A 50 -3.60 -3.41 -7.66
CA ARG A 50 -3.52 -1.95 -7.72
C ARG A 50 -3.18 -1.41 -6.33
N PRO A 51 -2.07 -0.67 -6.19
CA PRO A 51 -1.80 0.00 -4.93
C PRO A 51 -2.92 1.02 -4.66
N PRO A 52 -3.24 1.28 -3.38
CA PRO A 52 -4.16 2.36 -3.04
C PRO A 52 -3.66 3.67 -3.67
N LYS A 53 -4.60 4.55 -4.07
CA LYS A 53 -4.25 5.85 -4.67
C LYS A 53 -3.30 6.59 -3.74
N LYS A 54 -2.04 6.73 -4.15
CA LYS A 54 -1.07 7.57 -3.46
C LYS A 54 -1.56 9.02 -3.54
N GLN A 55 -1.55 9.73 -2.42
CA GLN A 55 -1.81 11.17 -2.44
C GLN A 55 -0.75 11.86 -3.32
N ALA A 56 -1.17 12.85 -4.10
CA ALA A 56 -0.24 13.58 -4.96
C ALA A 56 0.81 14.30 -4.10
N SER A 57 2.06 14.39 -4.56
CA SER A 57 3.16 14.98 -3.77
C SER A 57 2.87 16.40 -3.28
N TRP A 58 2.13 17.19 -4.07
CA TRP A 58 1.68 18.53 -3.66
C TRP A 58 0.62 18.49 -2.57
N GLN A 59 -0.32 17.53 -2.61
CA GLN A 59 -1.33 17.33 -1.57
C GLN A 59 -0.67 16.94 -0.25
N ARG A 60 0.36 16.10 -0.30
CA ARG A 60 1.15 15.72 0.87
C ARG A 60 1.90 16.90 1.47
N PHE A 61 2.45 17.77 0.63
CA PHE A 61 3.09 19.00 1.08
C PHE A 61 2.07 19.95 1.74
N LEU A 62 0.90 20.17 1.13
CA LEU A 62 -0.18 20.96 1.70
C LEU A 62 -0.74 20.35 3.00
N ALA A 63 -0.77 19.03 3.11
CA ALA A 63 -1.18 18.34 4.33
C ALA A 63 -0.24 18.65 5.52
N GLN A 64 1.04 18.98 5.27
CA GLN A 64 1.95 19.42 6.33
C GLN A 64 1.47 20.72 6.98
N PHE A 65 0.78 21.60 6.25
CA PHE A 65 0.21 22.85 6.79
C PHE A 65 -1.07 22.62 7.58
N HIS A 66 -1.68 21.44 7.49
CA HIS A 66 -2.94 21.12 8.15
C HIS A 66 -2.73 20.71 9.62
N ASN A 67 -1.96 21.52 10.34
CA ASN A 67 -1.65 21.37 11.75
C ASN A 67 -2.09 22.64 12.49
N ILE A 68 -2.81 22.46 13.60
CA ILE A 68 -3.31 23.57 14.43
C ILE A 68 -2.21 24.56 14.82
N LEU A 69 -0.99 24.07 15.04
CA LEU A 69 0.16 24.90 15.40
C LEU A 69 0.64 25.75 14.22
N ILE A 70 0.67 25.18 13.00
CA ILE A 70 1.04 25.94 11.80
C ILE A 70 -0.01 27.02 11.52
N TYR A 71 -1.29 26.76 11.74
CA TYR A 71 -2.32 27.81 11.65
C TYR A 71 -2.11 28.92 12.67
N ILE A 72 -1.68 28.60 13.90
CA ILE A 72 -1.35 29.59 14.91
C ILE A 72 -0.12 30.41 14.51
N LEU A 73 0.95 29.78 14.01
CA LEU A 73 2.13 30.49 13.52
C LEU A 73 1.82 31.36 12.29
N LEU A 74 1.00 30.88 11.36
CA LEU A 74 0.56 31.66 10.21
C LEU A 74 -0.29 32.85 10.67
N GLY A 75 -1.21 32.65 11.61
CA GLY A 75 -1.98 33.73 12.22
C GLY A 75 -1.09 34.74 12.95
N ALA A 76 -0.09 34.26 13.70
CA ALA A 76 0.89 35.11 14.37
C ALA A 76 1.69 35.92 13.36
N GLY A 77 2.21 35.30 12.30
CA GLY A 77 2.92 35.99 11.22
C GLY A 77 2.08 37.08 10.55
N VAL A 78 0.77 36.86 10.35
CA VAL A 78 -0.15 37.89 9.85
C VAL A 78 -0.27 39.05 10.83
N VAL A 79 -0.45 38.79 12.13
CA VAL A 79 -0.54 39.85 13.15
C VAL A 79 0.76 40.64 13.24
N THR A 80 1.92 39.97 13.25
CA THR A 80 3.24 40.59 13.30
C THR A 80 3.52 41.45 12.06
N ALA A 81 3.04 41.01 10.88
CA ALA A 81 3.14 41.78 9.63
C ALA A 81 2.30 43.06 9.70
N ILE A 82 1.08 42.98 10.22
CA ILE A 82 0.19 44.15 10.41
C ILE A 82 0.82 45.16 11.38
N LEU A 83 1.52 44.68 12.42
CA LEU A 83 2.24 45.53 13.37
C LEU A 83 3.54 46.15 12.80
N GLY A 84 3.91 45.85 11.54
CA GLY A 84 5.10 46.41 10.89
C GLY A 84 6.42 45.74 11.27
N HIS A 85 6.37 44.64 12.01
CA HIS A 85 7.55 43.87 12.44
C HIS A 85 7.99 42.89 11.33
N TRP A 86 8.56 43.41 10.25
CA TRP A 86 8.94 42.63 9.07
C TRP A 86 10.01 41.57 9.35
N VAL A 87 10.97 41.86 10.24
CA VAL A 87 12.03 40.91 10.63
C VAL A 87 11.41 39.70 11.34
N ASP A 88 10.62 39.93 12.38
CA ASP A 88 9.97 38.87 13.15
C ASP A 88 9.00 38.04 12.29
N THR A 89 8.26 38.70 11.40
CA THR A 89 7.40 38.05 10.39
C THR A 89 8.21 37.11 9.50
N SER A 90 9.37 37.56 9.00
CA SER A 90 10.23 36.75 8.14
C SER A 90 10.80 35.54 8.88
N VAL A 91 11.12 35.67 10.18
CA VAL A 91 11.58 34.57 11.03
C VAL A 91 10.48 33.54 11.24
N ILE A 92 9.26 33.97 11.57
CA ILE A 92 8.10 33.08 11.77
C ILE A 92 7.79 32.30 10.48
N LEU A 93 7.74 32.99 9.33
CA LEU A 93 7.51 32.34 8.04
C LEU A 93 8.65 31.39 7.67
N GLY A 94 9.90 31.76 7.95
CA GLY A 94 11.07 30.92 7.75
C GLY A 94 10.98 29.60 8.52
N VAL A 95 10.61 29.64 9.80
CA VAL A 95 10.41 28.45 10.64
C VAL A 95 9.30 27.55 10.06
N VAL A 96 8.15 28.12 9.68
CA VAL A 96 7.04 27.36 9.08
C VAL A 96 7.48 26.65 7.80
N VAL A 97 8.20 27.34 6.91
CA VAL A 97 8.67 26.78 5.64
C VAL A 97 9.72 25.68 5.88
N ILE A 98 10.69 25.92 6.77
CA ILE A 98 11.71 24.92 7.12
C ILE A 98 11.04 23.66 7.68
N ASN A 99 10.07 23.82 8.59
CA ASN A 99 9.35 22.69 9.18
C ASN A 99 8.54 21.91 8.13
N ALA A 100 7.86 22.60 7.22
CA ALA A 100 7.14 21.95 6.12
C ALA A 100 8.08 21.16 5.19
N ILE A 101 9.27 21.72 4.89
CA ILE A 101 10.29 21.05 4.08
C ILE A 101 10.83 19.82 4.82
N ILE A 102 11.19 19.95 6.09
CA ILE A 102 11.69 18.84 6.91
C ILE A 102 10.64 17.73 6.99
N GLY A 103 9.37 18.06 7.27
CA GLY A 103 8.27 17.10 7.30
C GLY A 103 8.07 16.38 5.98
N PHE A 104 8.07 17.11 4.86
CA PHE A 104 7.97 16.53 3.52
C PHE A 104 9.13 15.58 3.19
N LEU A 105 10.36 15.96 3.53
CA LEU A 105 11.55 15.13 3.29
C LEU A 105 11.56 13.88 4.19
N GLN A 106 11.16 13.98 5.45
CA GLN A 106 11.08 12.86 6.38
C GLN A 106 10.05 11.81 5.92
N GLU A 107 8.87 12.26 5.53
CA GLU A 107 7.82 11.37 5.04
C GLU A 107 8.20 10.69 3.71
N GLY A 108 8.88 11.43 2.81
CA GLY A 108 9.39 10.88 1.55
C GLY A 108 10.45 9.79 1.74
N LYS A 109 11.32 9.90 2.74
CA LYS A 109 12.33 8.87 3.06
C LYS A 109 11.69 7.58 3.57
N ALA A 110 10.68 7.70 4.45
CA ALA A 110 9.96 6.54 4.98
C ALA A 110 9.25 5.76 3.87
N GLU A 111 8.59 6.45 2.95
CA GLU A 111 7.89 5.82 1.83
C GLU A 111 8.85 5.09 0.88
N ARG A 112 10.00 5.70 0.54
CA ARG A 112 11.02 5.08 -0.32
C ARG A 112 11.60 3.80 0.28
N ALA A 113 11.83 3.78 1.58
CA ALA A 113 12.30 2.58 2.28
C ALA A 113 11.27 1.45 2.19
N MET A 114 9.98 1.75 2.34
CA MET A 114 8.91 0.77 2.20
C MET A 114 8.75 0.26 0.76
N ASP A 115 8.86 1.13 -0.24
CA ASP A 115 8.81 0.74 -1.66
C ASP A 115 10.03 -0.14 -2.05
N ALA A 116 11.21 0.11 -1.48
CA ALA A 116 12.40 -0.73 -1.71
C ALA A 116 12.21 -2.16 -1.16
N ILE A 117 11.69 -2.30 0.06
CA ILE A 117 11.39 -3.62 0.66
C ILE A 117 10.38 -4.39 -0.19
N ARG A 118 9.34 -3.71 -0.72
CA ARG A 118 8.34 -4.32 -1.61
C ARG A 118 8.97 -4.88 -2.90
N ARG A 119 9.96 -4.20 -3.48
CA ARG A 119 10.67 -4.67 -4.69
C ARG A 119 11.57 -5.87 -4.43
N MET A 120 12.16 -5.97 -3.24
CA MET A 120 13.04 -7.09 -2.87
C MET A 120 12.31 -8.43 -2.71
N LEU A 121 10.98 -8.41 -2.53
CA LEU A 121 10.14 -9.61 -2.35
C LEU A 121 9.47 -10.08 -3.65
N SER A 122 9.96 -9.67 -4.83
CA SER A 122 9.35 -10.06 -6.11
C SER A 122 9.44 -11.58 -6.32
N VAL A 123 8.30 -12.25 -6.27
CA VAL A 123 8.20 -13.69 -6.56
C VAL A 123 8.59 -13.93 -8.02
N GLN A 124 9.43 -14.94 -8.27
CA GLN A 124 9.76 -15.42 -9.61
C GLN A 124 8.88 -16.63 -9.94
N ALA A 125 8.44 -16.75 -11.18
CA ALA A 125 7.66 -17.88 -11.68
C ALA A 125 8.45 -18.62 -12.77
N CYS A 126 8.40 -19.96 -12.74
CA CYS A 126 8.94 -20.77 -13.83
C CYS A 126 7.87 -20.90 -14.91
N GLY A 127 8.11 -20.34 -16.10
CA GLY A 127 7.16 -20.36 -17.20
C GLY A 127 7.74 -20.89 -18.51
N LEU A 128 6.91 -20.92 -19.55
CA LEU A 128 7.27 -21.32 -20.92
C LEU A 128 7.02 -20.15 -21.87
N ARG A 129 8.11 -19.61 -22.46
CA ARG A 129 8.04 -18.61 -23.53
C ARG A 129 8.98 -18.99 -24.67
N ASP A 130 8.56 -18.74 -25.90
CA ASP A 130 9.28 -19.13 -27.12
C ASP A 130 9.66 -20.63 -27.13
N GLY A 131 8.80 -21.49 -26.55
CA GLY A 131 9.06 -22.93 -26.43
C GLY A 131 10.12 -23.32 -25.39
N THR A 132 10.72 -22.37 -24.68
CA THR A 132 11.79 -22.61 -23.69
C THR A 132 11.34 -22.29 -22.27
N ARG A 133 11.82 -23.10 -21.30
CA ARG A 133 11.56 -22.81 -19.90
C ARG A 133 12.39 -21.63 -19.45
N CYS A 134 11.75 -20.63 -18.86
CA CYS A 134 12.42 -19.42 -18.39
C CYS A 134 11.87 -18.96 -17.04
N SER A 135 12.71 -18.28 -16.26
CA SER A 135 12.26 -17.56 -15.07
C SER A 135 11.63 -16.25 -15.49
N ILE A 136 10.37 -16.04 -15.13
CA ILE A 136 9.59 -14.84 -15.44
C ILE A 136 9.28 -14.17 -14.10
N PRO A 137 9.59 -12.88 -13.91
CA PRO A 137 9.10 -12.13 -12.75
C PRO A 137 7.58 -12.26 -12.66
N ALA A 138 7.03 -12.61 -11.49
CA ALA A 138 5.59 -12.85 -11.35
C ALA A 138 4.76 -11.63 -11.80
N GLU A 139 5.30 -10.42 -11.64
CA GLU A 139 4.70 -9.15 -12.12
C GLU A 139 4.54 -9.06 -13.64
N ASN A 140 5.34 -9.82 -14.41
CA ASN A 140 5.34 -9.80 -15.87
C ASN A 140 4.52 -10.97 -16.46
N LEU A 141 3.88 -11.77 -15.61
CA LEU A 141 2.94 -12.79 -16.08
C LEU A 141 1.71 -12.13 -16.67
N VAL A 142 1.22 -12.70 -17.76
CA VAL A 142 0.04 -12.23 -18.48
C VAL A 142 -0.91 -13.40 -18.75
N PRO A 143 -2.22 -13.14 -18.95
CA PRO A 143 -3.15 -14.18 -19.38
C PRO A 143 -2.64 -14.92 -20.62
N GLY A 144 -2.62 -16.26 -20.55
CA GLY A 144 -2.10 -17.16 -21.56
C GLY A 144 -0.67 -17.66 -21.34
N ASP A 145 0.10 -17.10 -20.40
CA ASP A 145 1.39 -17.69 -20.04
C ASP A 145 1.21 -19.11 -19.49
N ILE A 146 2.15 -20.00 -19.80
CA ILE A 146 2.21 -21.33 -19.19
C ILE A 146 3.18 -21.26 -18.02
N VAL A 147 2.72 -21.71 -16.85
CA VAL A 147 3.47 -21.71 -15.59
C VAL A 147 3.61 -23.13 -15.08
N PHE A 148 4.81 -23.47 -14.64
CA PHE A 148 5.13 -24.71 -13.93
C PHE A 148 5.07 -24.46 -12.43
N LEU A 149 4.45 -25.39 -11.71
CA LEU A 149 4.33 -25.37 -10.26
C LEU A 149 5.02 -26.60 -9.68
N GLN A 150 5.76 -26.41 -8.60
CA GLN A 150 6.34 -27.47 -7.79
C GLN A 150 6.11 -27.22 -6.29
N SER A 151 6.33 -28.26 -5.48
CA SER A 151 6.25 -28.15 -4.02
C SER A 151 7.13 -27.01 -3.48
N GLY A 152 6.55 -26.19 -2.60
CA GLY A 152 7.17 -25.00 -2.02
C GLY A 152 6.90 -23.71 -2.79
N ASP A 153 6.41 -23.78 -4.03
CA ASP A 153 6.07 -22.58 -4.79
C ASP A 153 4.83 -21.89 -4.22
N LYS A 154 4.86 -20.55 -4.20
CA LYS A 154 3.64 -19.75 -4.15
C LYS A 154 3.09 -19.61 -5.56
N VAL A 155 1.79 -19.86 -5.72
CA VAL A 155 1.11 -19.71 -7.01
C VAL A 155 1.10 -18.21 -7.40
N PRO A 156 1.65 -17.84 -8.56
CA PRO A 156 1.94 -16.42 -8.87
C PRO A 156 0.77 -15.66 -9.52
N ALA A 157 -0.24 -16.37 -10.04
CA ALA A 157 -1.42 -15.86 -10.71
C ALA A 157 -2.52 -16.93 -10.68
N ASP A 158 -3.75 -16.62 -11.06
CA ASP A 158 -4.80 -17.65 -11.16
C ASP A 158 -4.60 -18.47 -12.43
N LEU A 159 -4.49 -19.79 -12.28
CA LEU A 159 -4.21 -20.71 -13.38
C LEU A 159 -5.29 -21.77 -13.55
N ARG A 160 -5.55 -22.15 -14.80
CA ARG A 160 -6.23 -23.39 -15.15
C ARG A 160 -5.20 -24.50 -15.35
N LEU A 161 -5.36 -25.62 -14.64
CA LEU A 161 -4.43 -26.75 -14.73
C LEU A 161 -4.55 -27.49 -16.07
N LEU A 162 -3.40 -27.71 -16.71
CA LEU A 162 -3.21 -28.46 -17.96
C LEU A 162 -2.55 -29.81 -17.74
N LYS A 163 -1.69 -29.94 -16.72
CA LYS A 163 -1.04 -31.19 -16.31
C LYS A 163 -0.91 -31.21 -14.79
N VAL A 164 -1.15 -32.37 -14.19
CA VAL A 164 -1.08 -32.57 -12.73
C VAL A 164 -0.38 -33.88 -12.41
N LYS A 165 0.53 -33.86 -11.44
CA LYS A 165 1.14 -35.05 -10.83
C LYS A 165 1.06 -34.92 -9.31
N ALA A 166 0.06 -35.58 -8.72
CA ALA A 166 -0.20 -35.58 -7.28
C ALA A 166 -0.19 -34.17 -6.65
N LEU A 167 -0.69 -33.15 -7.36
CA LEU A 167 -0.62 -31.77 -6.91
C LEU A 167 -1.58 -31.53 -5.75
N ARG A 168 -1.06 -30.98 -4.65
CA ARG A 168 -1.84 -30.52 -3.50
C ARG A 168 -1.50 -29.08 -3.19
N ILE A 169 -2.53 -28.28 -2.90
CA ILE A 169 -2.39 -26.85 -2.63
C ILE A 169 -3.13 -26.51 -1.34
N GLU A 170 -2.51 -25.69 -0.51
CA GLU A 170 -3.14 -25.10 0.66
C GLU A 170 -3.84 -23.79 0.26
N GLU A 171 -5.17 -23.77 0.37
CA GLU A 171 -6.02 -22.69 -0.10
C GLU A 171 -6.65 -21.88 1.05
N ALA A 172 -6.08 -21.98 2.25
CA ALA A 172 -6.55 -21.30 3.46
C ALA A 172 -6.76 -19.79 3.25
N ALA A 173 -5.96 -19.16 2.39
CA ALA A 173 -6.09 -17.75 2.04
C ALA A 173 -7.43 -17.39 1.36
N LEU A 174 -8.12 -18.34 0.72
CA LEU A 174 -9.40 -18.14 0.05
C LEU A 174 -10.56 -18.88 0.71
N THR A 175 -10.32 -20.07 1.28
CA THR A 175 -11.38 -20.91 1.85
C THR A 175 -11.46 -20.84 3.37
N GLY A 176 -10.38 -20.41 4.04
CA GLY A 176 -10.25 -20.47 5.50
C GLY A 176 -9.91 -21.86 6.04
N GLU A 177 -9.76 -22.87 5.18
CA GLU A 177 -9.43 -24.24 5.56
C GLU A 177 -7.96 -24.56 5.27
N SER A 178 -7.21 -25.00 6.28
CA SER A 178 -5.77 -25.32 6.15
C SER A 178 -5.49 -26.72 5.60
N VAL A 179 -6.51 -27.53 5.33
CA VAL A 179 -6.30 -28.89 4.80
C VAL A 179 -5.94 -28.78 3.31
N PRO A 180 -4.77 -29.31 2.87
CA PRO A 180 -4.39 -29.24 1.47
C PRO A 180 -5.38 -29.97 0.55
N VAL A 181 -5.78 -29.30 -0.52
CA VAL A 181 -6.75 -29.81 -1.50
C VAL A 181 -6.02 -30.47 -2.66
N GLU A 182 -6.41 -31.70 -2.99
CA GLU A 182 -5.90 -32.41 -4.18
C GLU A 182 -6.53 -31.86 -5.46
N LYS A 183 -5.67 -31.54 -6.43
CA LYS A 183 -6.05 -30.88 -7.67
C LYS A 183 -6.15 -31.87 -8.84
N HIS A 184 -6.99 -31.58 -9.83
CA HIS A 184 -7.17 -32.41 -11.01
C HIS A 184 -7.56 -31.60 -12.25
N MET A 185 -7.37 -32.14 -13.44
CA MET A 185 -7.65 -31.40 -14.67
C MET A 185 -9.12 -31.41 -15.11
N LYS A 186 -9.96 -32.29 -14.54
CA LYS A 186 -11.36 -32.45 -14.97
C LYS A 186 -12.15 -31.14 -14.79
N PRO A 187 -12.94 -30.72 -15.80
CA PRO A 187 -13.87 -29.62 -15.66
C PRO A 187 -14.91 -29.92 -14.57
N VAL A 188 -15.42 -28.87 -13.94
CA VAL A 188 -16.49 -28.96 -12.92
C VAL A 188 -17.64 -28.02 -13.30
N PRO A 189 -18.86 -28.20 -12.77
CA PRO A 189 -20.00 -27.36 -13.12
C PRO A 189 -19.73 -25.87 -12.90
N GLU A 190 -20.35 -25.01 -13.71
CA GLU A 190 -20.21 -23.55 -13.60
C GLU A 190 -20.59 -23.03 -12.20
N THR A 191 -21.58 -23.67 -11.56
CA THR A 191 -22.08 -23.35 -10.21
C THR A 191 -21.16 -23.80 -9.08
N ALA A 192 -20.01 -24.44 -9.37
CA ALA A 192 -19.09 -24.92 -8.34
C ALA A 192 -18.52 -23.77 -7.49
N SER A 193 -18.48 -23.99 -6.17
CA SER A 193 -17.85 -23.09 -5.22
C SER A 193 -16.33 -23.01 -5.45
N ILE A 194 -15.66 -21.97 -4.94
CA ILE A 194 -14.20 -21.79 -5.16
C ILE A 194 -13.39 -23.02 -4.72
N GLY A 195 -13.75 -23.64 -3.59
CA GLY A 195 -13.08 -24.85 -3.07
C GLY A 195 -13.30 -26.10 -3.92
N ASP A 196 -14.44 -26.20 -4.61
CA ASP A 196 -14.78 -27.34 -5.47
C ASP A 196 -14.13 -27.24 -6.86
N ARG A 197 -13.60 -26.07 -7.24
CA ARG A 197 -12.90 -25.82 -8.50
C ARG A 197 -11.49 -26.41 -8.48
N LYS A 198 -11.37 -27.73 -8.32
CA LYS A 198 -10.10 -28.49 -8.23
C LYS A 198 -9.24 -28.43 -9.51
N GLY A 199 -9.82 -27.94 -10.61
CA GLY A 199 -9.11 -27.61 -11.85
C GLY A 199 -8.41 -26.26 -11.88
N MET A 200 -8.63 -25.44 -10.86
CA MET A 200 -8.07 -24.11 -10.69
C MET A 200 -7.07 -24.09 -9.54
N VAL A 201 -6.11 -23.18 -9.66
CA VAL A 201 -5.14 -22.85 -8.62
C VAL A 201 -5.02 -21.33 -8.56
N TYR A 202 -4.95 -20.77 -7.36
CA TYR A 202 -5.20 -19.34 -7.15
C TYR A 202 -3.97 -18.60 -6.65
N SER A 203 -3.82 -17.36 -7.08
CA SER A 203 -2.71 -16.47 -6.70
C SER A 203 -2.56 -16.36 -5.18
N GLY A 204 -1.34 -16.52 -4.68
CA GLY A 204 -1.00 -16.41 -3.26
C GLY A 204 -1.16 -17.71 -2.45
N THR A 205 -1.77 -18.76 -3.01
CA THR A 205 -1.83 -20.10 -2.40
C THR A 205 -0.48 -20.81 -2.45
N LEU A 206 -0.26 -21.78 -1.56
CA LEU A 206 1.00 -22.52 -1.43
C LEU A 206 0.86 -23.93 -1.99
N VAL A 207 1.79 -24.31 -2.87
CA VAL A 207 1.89 -25.70 -3.34
C VAL A 207 2.58 -26.53 -2.27
N THR A 208 1.85 -27.45 -1.64
CA THR A 208 2.37 -28.26 -0.53
C THR A 208 2.99 -29.57 -1.01
N TYR A 209 2.55 -30.10 -2.14
CA TYR A 209 3.06 -31.35 -2.69
C TYR A 209 2.82 -31.48 -4.20
N GLY A 210 3.66 -32.28 -4.86
CA GLY A 210 3.51 -32.64 -6.27
C GLY A 210 3.97 -31.57 -7.24
N THR A 211 3.57 -31.73 -8.51
CA THR A 211 3.89 -30.78 -9.59
C THR A 211 2.68 -30.54 -10.48
N GLY A 212 2.62 -29.36 -11.06
CA GLY A 212 1.54 -28.92 -11.93
C GLY A 212 2.06 -28.10 -13.11
N THR A 213 1.27 -28.04 -14.17
CA THR A 213 1.43 -27.07 -15.25
C THR A 213 0.08 -26.45 -15.50
N GLY A 214 0.01 -25.13 -15.52
CA GLY A 214 -1.23 -24.40 -15.74
C GLY A 214 -1.04 -23.24 -16.71
N VAL A 215 -2.13 -22.82 -17.32
CA VAL A 215 -2.19 -21.59 -18.11
C VAL A 215 -2.77 -20.46 -17.24
N VAL A 216 -2.13 -19.30 -17.26
CA VAL A 216 -2.62 -18.10 -16.59
C VAL A 216 -3.94 -17.67 -17.21
N VAL A 217 -5.00 -17.55 -16.40
CA VAL A 217 -6.30 -17.06 -16.87
C VAL A 217 -6.64 -15.68 -16.32
N ALA A 218 -6.09 -15.32 -15.14
CA ALA A 218 -6.27 -14.01 -14.55
C ALA A 218 -5.02 -13.56 -13.79
N THR A 219 -4.78 -12.25 -13.81
CA THR A 219 -3.62 -11.58 -13.20
C THR A 219 -4.07 -10.32 -12.44
N GLY A 220 -3.29 -9.91 -11.43
CA GLY A 220 -3.53 -8.70 -10.65
C GLY A 220 -4.94 -8.65 -10.06
N ASP A 221 -5.63 -7.53 -10.25
CA ASP A 221 -6.99 -7.32 -9.70
C ASP A 221 -8.05 -8.29 -10.26
N ALA A 222 -7.79 -8.93 -11.40
CA ALA A 222 -8.74 -9.86 -12.01
C ALA A 222 -8.74 -11.24 -11.33
N THR A 223 -7.70 -11.57 -10.56
CA THR A 223 -7.61 -12.80 -9.75
C THR A 223 -8.66 -12.83 -8.64
N GLU A 224 -8.98 -14.01 -8.10
CA GLU A 224 -9.92 -14.14 -6.98
C GLU A 224 -9.43 -13.35 -5.75
N ILE A 225 -8.13 -13.42 -5.42
CA ILE A 225 -7.56 -12.63 -4.34
C ILE A 225 -7.59 -11.12 -4.64
N GLY A 226 -7.47 -10.73 -5.90
CA GLY A 226 -7.62 -9.36 -6.36
C GLY A 226 -9.05 -8.83 -6.22
N ARG A 227 -10.04 -9.65 -6.57
CA ARG A 227 -11.47 -9.34 -6.38
C ARG A 227 -11.81 -9.18 -4.90
N ILE A 228 -11.32 -10.09 -4.04
CA ILE A 228 -11.46 -9.98 -2.58
C ILE A 228 -10.80 -8.68 -2.08
N SER A 229 -9.58 -8.40 -2.53
CA SER A 229 -8.85 -7.18 -2.14
C SER A 229 -9.59 -5.92 -2.57
N ALA A 230 -10.22 -5.90 -3.74
CA ALA A 230 -11.02 -4.77 -4.23
C ALA A 230 -12.31 -4.57 -3.40
N MET A 231 -12.97 -5.66 -2.98
CA MET A 231 -14.11 -5.58 -2.06
C MET A 231 -13.69 -5.04 -0.68
N LEU A 232 -12.52 -5.42 -0.19
CA LEU A 232 -11.95 -4.93 1.07
C LEU A 232 -11.36 -3.52 0.98
N ALA A 233 -10.96 -3.05 -0.20
CA ALA A 233 -10.39 -1.72 -0.39
C ALA A 233 -11.38 -0.59 -0.09
N GLY A 234 -12.68 -0.88 -0.03
CA GLY A 234 -13.71 0.03 0.47
C GLY A 234 -13.79 0.13 2.00
N VAL A 235 -13.11 -0.75 2.74
CA VAL A 235 -13.01 -0.69 4.19
C VAL A 235 -11.99 0.39 4.54
N GLN A 236 -12.47 1.52 5.06
CA GLN A 236 -11.63 2.64 5.47
C GLN A 236 -10.50 2.14 6.37
N THR A 237 -9.26 2.51 6.05
CA THR A 237 -8.11 2.28 6.92
C THR A 237 -8.35 3.04 8.22
N LEU A 238 -8.79 2.33 9.27
CA LEU A 238 -8.89 2.90 10.59
C LEU A 238 -7.48 3.27 11.07
N THR A 239 -7.29 4.52 11.48
CA THR A 239 -6.07 4.95 12.17
C THR A 239 -5.81 4.03 13.36
N THR A 240 -4.57 3.59 13.56
CA THR A 240 -4.27 2.70 14.69
C THR A 240 -4.58 3.39 16.02
N PRO A 241 -5.02 2.65 17.05
CA PRO A 241 -5.32 3.22 18.37
C PRO A 241 -4.15 4.04 18.94
N LEU A 242 -2.91 3.61 18.68
CA LEU A 242 -1.70 4.32 19.07
C LEU A 242 -1.61 5.71 18.40
N LEU A 243 -1.77 5.78 17.07
CA LEU A 243 -1.75 7.05 16.34
C LEU A 243 -2.88 8.01 16.79
N ARG A 244 -4.05 7.47 17.11
CA ARG A 244 -5.15 8.27 17.67
C ARG A 244 -4.79 8.85 19.04
N LYS A 245 -4.21 8.05 19.94
CA LYS A 245 -3.77 8.50 21.27
C LYS A 245 -2.65 9.54 21.18
N ILE A 246 -1.77 9.41 20.19
CA ILE A 246 -0.72 10.38 19.89
C ILE A 246 -1.35 11.72 19.46
N GLY A 247 -2.33 11.68 18.55
CA GLY A 247 -3.05 12.88 18.13
C GLY A 247 -3.77 13.55 19.31
N GLU A 248 -4.43 12.76 20.16
CA GLU A 248 -5.06 13.26 21.40
C GLU A 248 -4.04 13.91 22.35
N PHE A 249 -2.87 13.28 22.56
CA PHE A 249 -1.80 13.84 23.38
C PHE A 249 -1.25 15.14 22.78
N GLY A 250 -0.96 15.16 21.48
CA GLY A 250 -0.48 16.33 20.76
C GLY A 250 -1.45 17.50 20.84
N SER A 251 -2.75 17.24 20.70
CA SER A 251 -3.80 18.26 20.83
C SER A 251 -3.90 18.81 22.25
N ARG A 252 -3.85 17.96 23.28
CA ARG A 252 -3.85 18.40 24.70
C ARG A 252 -2.62 19.21 25.05
N LEU A 253 -1.45 18.78 24.58
CA LEU A 253 -0.19 19.50 24.80
C LEU A 253 -0.21 20.85 24.09
N SER A 254 -0.71 20.90 22.84
CA SER A 254 -0.93 22.15 22.11
C SER A 254 -1.85 23.10 22.87
N LEU A 255 -2.96 22.59 23.42
CA LEU A 255 -3.88 23.38 24.24
C LEU A 255 -3.20 23.94 25.50
N ALA A 256 -2.38 23.14 26.17
CA ALA A 256 -1.62 23.57 27.35
C ALA A 256 -0.59 24.66 27.02
N ILE A 257 0.14 24.52 25.90
CA ILE A 257 1.10 25.52 25.41
C ILE A 257 0.39 26.83 25.10
N ILE A 258 -0.75 26.78 24.37
CA ILE A 258 -1.53 27.97 24.03
C ILE A 258 -2.06 28.66 25.29
N THR A 259 -2.64 27.90 26.21
CA THR A 259 -3.17 28.45 27.46
C THR A 259 -2.06 29.11 28.27
N GLY A 260 -0.87 28.48 28.34
CA GLY A 260 0.30 29.06 28.99
C GLY A 260 0.80 30.33 28.31
N ALA A 261 0.90 30.35 26.98
CA ALA A 261 1.33 31.51 26.20
C ALA A 261 0.37 32.70 26.35
N ILE A 262 -0.95 32.44 26.38
CA ILE A 262 -1.98 33.44 26.68
C ILE A 262 -1.84 33.92 28.13
N GLY A 263 -1.61 33.01 29.09
CA GLY A 263 -1.40 33.37 30.49
C GLY A 263 -0.20 34.32 30.68
N VAL A 264 0.93 34.01 30.05
CA VAL A 264 2.14 34.86 30.05
C VAL A 264 1.86 36.20 29.37
N PHE A 265 1.15 36.20 28.25
CA PHE A 265 0.77 37.40 27.52
C PHE A 265 -0.06 38.36 28.40
N LEU A 266 -1.13 37.85 29.01
CA LEU A 266 -2.02 38.62 29.87
C LEU A 266 -1.27 39.10 31.12
N PHE A 267 -0.44 38.23 31.73
CA PHE A 267 0.35 38.62 32.88
C PHE A 267 1.31 39.77 32.56
N GLY A 268 1.99 39.72 31.42
CA GLY A 268 2.92 40.76 30.98
C GLY A 268 2.25 42.11 30.74
N ILE A 269 1.04 42.12 30.18
CA ILE A 269 0.27 43.35 29.95
C ILE A 269 -0.30 43.89 31.26
N PHE A 270 -1.00 43.06 32.04
CA PHE A 270 -1.78 43.53 33.20
C PHE A 270 -0.95 43.76 34.46
N PHE A 271 0.13 43.00 34.67
CA PHE A 271 0.92 43.07 35.91
C PHE A 271 2.30 43.71 35.74
N ARG A 272 2.83 43.76 34.51
CA ARG A 272 4.17 44.30 34.22
C ARG A 272 4.18 45.52 33.32
N GLU A 273 3.01 45.96 32.84
CA GLU A 273 2.85 47.10 31.93
C GLU A 273 3.73 47.04 30.67
N TYR A 274 4.03 45.83 30.19
CA TYR A 274 4.79 45.67 28.95
C TYR A 274 3.94 46.03 27.73
N GLY A 275 4.61 46.49 26.67
CA GLY A 275 3.98 46.81 25.40
C GLY A 275 3.29 45.59 24.77
N PHE A 276 2.13 45.82 24.15
CA PHE A 276 1.35 44.77 23.48
C PHE A 276 2.20 43.99 22.46
N SER A 277 2.96 44.70 21.62
CA SER A 277 3.79 44.10 20.57
C SER A 277 4.89 43.20 21.15
N ASP A 278 5.57 43.65 22.20
CA ASP A 278 6.67 42.92 22.83
C ASP A 278 6.16 41.64 23.51
N MET A 279 5.02 41.71 24.19
CA MET A 279 4.40 40.54 24.80
C MET A 279 3.82 39.58 23.77
N PHE A 280 3.28 40.09 22.67
CA PHE A 280 2.78 39.24 21.59
C PHE A 280 3.93 38.42 20.98
N LEU A 281 5.05 39.08 20.66
CA LEU A 281 6.25 38.43 20.13
C LEU A 281 6.83 37.42 21.12
N ALA A 282 6.94 37.77 22.40
CA ALA A 282 7.45 36.88 23.44
C ALA A 282 6.57 35.63 23.62
N SER A 283 5.24 35.80 23.62
CA SER A 283 4.30 34.68 23.77
C SER A 283 4.25 33.77 22.55
N VAL A 284 4.35 34.33 21.34
CA VAL A 284 4.50 33.53 20.11
C VAL A 284 5.82 32.76 20.14
N GLY A 285 6.93 33.41 20.51
CA GLY A 285 8.24 32.77 20.65
C GLY A 285 8.23 31.63 21.67
N LEU A 286 7.58 31.81 22.82
CA LEU A 286 7.39 30.77 23.82
C LEU A 286 6.58 29.59 23.26
N ALA A 287 5.48 29.88 22.57
CA ALA A 287 4.64 28.85 21.97
C ALA A 287 5.41 28.03 20.93
N VAL A 288 6.22 28.68 20.08
CA VAL A 288 7.07 28.03 19.07
C VAL A 288 8.16 27.18 19.72
N ALA A 289 8.86 27.71 20.74
CA ALA A 289 9.93 27.00 21.42
C ALA A 289 9.43 25.76 22.20
N ALA A 290 8.17 25.78 22.63
CA ALA A 290 7.54 24.67 23.35
C ALA A 290 7.02 23.55 22.43
N ILE A 291 7.09 23.71 21.10
CA ILE A 291 6.59 22.71 20.16
C ILE A 291 7.46 21.45 20.21
N PRO A 292 6.88 20.29 20.52
CA PRO A 292 7.63 19.04 20.63
C PRO A 292 7.81 18.38 19.25
N GLU A 293 8.59 19.02 18.38
CA GLU A 293 8.85 18.54 17.02
C GLU A 293 9.59 17.19 17.00
N GLY A 294 10.25 16.82 18.10
CA GLY A 294 10.94 15.55 18.26
C GLY A 294 10.03 14.34 18.56
N LEU A 295 8.74 14.55 18.87
CA LEU A 295 7.84 13.45 19.28
C LEU A 295 7.73 12.31 18.24
N PRO A 296 7.54 12.56 16.93
CA PRO A 296 7.46 11.49 15.94
C PRO A 296 8.73 10.63 15.88
N ALA A 297 9.90 11.26 15.99
CA ALA A 297 11.19 10.58 15.97
C ALA A 297 11.38 9.72 17.23
N ILE A 298 11.15 10.31 18.42
CA ILE A 298 11.25 9.61 19.71
C ILE A 298 10.37 8.36 19.69
N MET A 299 9.13 8.47 19.24
CA MET A 299 8.22 7.34 19.26
C MET A 299 8.57 6.24 18.25
N THR A 300 9.10 6.60 17.08
CA THR A 300 9.60 5.61 16.12
C THR A 300 10.72 4.79 16.74
N ILE A 301 11.62 5.45 17.48
CA ILE A 301 12.71 4.80 18.23
C ILE A 301 12.15 3.92 19.35
N THR A 302 11.22 4.44 20.17
CA THR A 302 10.62 3.68 21.27
C THR A 302 9.87 2.44 20.77
N LEU A 303 9.13 2.56 19.66
CA LEU A 303 8.43 1.43 19.05
C LEU A 303 9.40 0.38 18.50
N ALA A 304 10.49 0.81 17.85
CA ALA A 304 11.53 -0.09 17.37
C ALA A 304 12.17 -0.88 18.53
N ILE A 305 12.46 -0.22 19.66
CA ILE A 305 12.96 -0.86 20.88
C ILE A 305 11.93 -1.86 21.43
N GLY A 306 10.64 -1.50 21.47
CA GLY A 306 9.57 -2.38 21.94
C GLY A 306 9.43 -3.64 21.08
N VAL A 307 9.50 -3.50 19.76
CA VAL A 307 9.50 -4.65 18.83
C VAL A 307 10.72 -5.54 19.05
N GLN A 308 11.90 -4.94 19.26
CA GLN A 308 13.13 -5.69 19.53
C GLN A 308 13.10 -6.44 20.87
N ALA A 309 12.41 -5.89 21.88
CA ALA A 309 12.22 -6.53 23.18
C ALA A 309 11.23 -7.71 23.13
N MET A 310 10.16 -7.61 22.32
CA MET A 310 9.20 -8.70 22.11
C MET A 310 9.75 -9.84 21.25
N ALA A 311 10.78 -9.58 20.45
CA ALA A 311 11.42 -10.57 19.58
C ALA A 311 12.50 -11.42 20.28
N ARG A 312 12.84 -11.10 21.53
CA ARG A 312 13.74 -11.88 22.39
C ARG A 312 12.93 -12.72 23.37
#